data_AF-A0A453LNR7-F1
#
_entry.id   AF-A0A453LNR7-F1
#
_cell.length_a   1.000
_cell.length_b   1.000
_cell.length_c   1.000
_cell.angle_alpha   90.00
_cell.angle_beta   90.00
_cell.angle_gamma   90.00
#
_symmetry.space_group_name_H-M   'P 1'
#
loop_
_entity.id
_entity.type
_entity.pdbx_description
1 polymer ?
#
loop_
_entity_poly.entity_id
_entity_poly.type
_entity_poly.pdbx_seq_one_letter_code
_entity_poly.pdbx_strand_id
1 'polypeptide(L)'
;MDTILASSKRLCQMVFDAGLQPGTEERLRMVLATAAAECIFNASFVPWFKEAVVGFLERFTVVTRTADELAARLTAMRPTCTLPAALAGLRGDNLFRALQALWLPTTASEGVHLEVALAAQRLALQETVGCVIRAYEQIIYERKSTASVYEDTSMAASLRRRLTLDGIVEKHINLAAAAAAPRPPTTPPVN
;
A
#
# COMPACT_ATOMS: atom_id res chain seq x y z
N MET A 1 4.51 -27.53 -6.57
CA MET A 1 3.16 -27.02 -6.25
C MET A 1 3.06 -26.50 -4.82
N ASP A 2 3.61 -27.20 -3.83
CA ASP A 2 3.48 -26.83 -2.41
C ASP A 2 3.95 -25.41 -2.07
N THR A 3 5.09 -24.96 -2.62
CA THR A 3 5.58 -23.59 -2.43
C THR A 3 4.60 -22.53 -2.94
N ILE A 4 3.92 -22.79 -4.05
CA ILE A 4 2.96 -21.85 -4.65
C ILE A 4 1.73 -21.72 -3.75
N LEU A 5 1.21 -22.85 -3.26
CA LEU A 5 0.05 -22.88 -2.36
C LEU A 5 0.37 -22.20 -1.02
N ALA A 6 1.54 -22.50 -0.44
CA ALA A 6 1.98 -21.88 0.81
C ALA A 6 2.14 -20.35 0.67
N SER A 7 2.81 -19.89 -0.39
CA SER A 7 2.97 -18.45 -0.66
C SER A 7 1.65 -17.75 -0.94
N SER A 8 0.74 -18.39 -1.70
CA SER A 8 -0.59 -17.86 -1.98
C SER A 8 -1.42 -17.70 -0.71
N LYS A 9 -1.41 -18.71 0.18
CA LYS A 9 -2.09 -18.66 1.47
C LYS A 9 -1.54 -17.54 2.36
N ARG A 10 -0.21 -17.43 2.44
CA ARG A 10 0.47 -16.38 3.22
C ARG A 10 0.11 -14.99 2.70
N LEU A 11 0.08 -14.82 1.38
CA LEU A 11 -0.29 -13.56 0.75
C LEU A 11 -1.74 -13.16 1.06
N CYS A 12 -2.69 -14.09 0.97
CA CYS A 12 -4.08 -13.84 1.39
C CYS A 12 -4.17 -13.43 2.86
N GLN A 13 -3.43 -14.11 3.75
CA GLN A 13 -3.40 -13.76 5.17
C GLN A 13 -2.89 -12.35 5.40
N MET A 14 -1.78 -11.96 4.76
CA MET A 14 -1.23 -10.62 4.92
C MET A 14 -2.18 -9.54 4.38
N VAL A 15 -2.90 -9.82 3.28
CA VAL A 15 -3.92 -8.91 2.73
C VAL A 15 -5.10 -8.75 3.69
N PHE A 16 -5.49 -9.84 4.35
CA PHE A 16 -6.52 -9.81 5.39
C PHE A 16 -6.05 -9.00 6.61
N ASP A 17 -4.86 -9.29 7.14
CA ASP A 17 -4.28 -8.62 8.31
C ASP A 17 -4.09 -7.12 8.07
N ALA A 18 -3.79 -6.72 6.84
CA ALA A 18 -3.65 -5.32 6.44
C ALA A 18 -4.98 -4.53 6.45
N GLY A 19 -6.13 -5.19 6.63
CA GLY A 19 -7.42 -4.52 6.70
C GLY A 19 -7.81 -3.78 5.41
N LEU A 20 -7.43 -4.34 4.25
CA LEU A 20 -7.73 -3.78 2.93
C LEU A 20 -9.26 -3.73 2.67
N GLN A 21 -9.65 -3.04 1.59
CA GLN A 21 -11.08 -2.86 1.31
C GLN A 21 -11.85 -4.17 1.20
N PRO A 22 -13.13 -4.19 1.63
CA PRO A 22 -14.01 -5.34 1.49
C PRO A 22 -13.99 -5.89 0.06
N GLY A 23 -13.85 -7.20 -0.09
CA GLY A 23 -13.78 -7.90 -1.38
C GLY A 23 -12.39 -7.97 -2.02
N THR A 24 -11.38 -7.23 -1.54
CA THR A 24 -10.00 -7.31 -2.08
C THR A 24 -9.40 -8.70 -1.85
N GLU A 25 -9.55 -9.22 -0.63
CA GLU A 25 -9.07 -10.55 -0.26
C GLU A 25 -9.79 -11.66 -1.05
N GLU A 26 -11.12 -11.55 -1.19
CA GLU A 26 -11.93 -12.53 -1.91
C GLU A 26 -11.53 -12.61 -3.39
N ARG A 27 -11.37 -11.44 -4.05
CA ARG A 27 -10.87 -11.37 -5.42
C ARG A 27 -9.48 -11.97 -5.56
N LEU A 28 -8.57 -11.63 -4.65
CA LEU A 28 -7.22 -12.21 -4.65
C LEU A 28 -7.27 -13.74 -4.52
N ARG A 29 -8.07 -14.25 -3.58
CA ARG A 29 -8.23 -15.69 -3.36
C ARG A 29 -8.77 -16.39 -4.60
N MET A 30 -9.77 -15.81 -5.26
CA MET A 30 -10.37 -16.36 -6.48
C MET A 30 -9.37 -16.43 -7.64
N VAL A 31 -8.61 -15.36 -7.83
CA VAL A 31 -7.58 -15.28 -8.87
C VAL A 31 -6.46 -16.29 -8.62
N LEU A 32 -5.95 -16.39 -7.39
CA LEU A 32 -4.91 -17.34 -7.02
C LEU A 32 -5.40 -18.80 -7.14
N ALA A 33 -6.65 -19.08 -6.77
CA ALA A 33 -7.24 -20.40 -6.94
C ALA A 33 -7.38 -20.79 -8.42
N THR A 34 -7.79 -19.84 -9.26
CA THR A 34 -7.90 -20.06 -10.71
C THR A 34 -6.52 -20.32 -11.33
N ALA A 35 -5.52 -19.51 -10.97
CA ALA A 35 -4.15 -19.72 -11.42
C ALA A 35 -3.57 -21.07 -10.97
N ALA A 36 -3.88 -21.49 -9.74
CA ALA A 36 -3.47 -22.79 -9.23
C ALA A 36 -4.12 -23.94 -10.01
N ALA A 37 -5.37 -23.79 -10.46
CA ALA A 37 -6.01 -24.76 -11.35
C ALA A 37 -5.35 -24.78 -12.73
N GLU A 38 -5.03 -23.62 -13.31
CA GLU A 38 -4.32 -23.53 -14.59
C GLU A 38 -2.96 -24.26 -14.54
N CYS A 39 -2.23 -24.16 -13.43
CA CYS A 39 -0.98 -24.92 -13.20
C CYS A 39 -1.13 -26.44 -13.29
N ILE A 40 -2.33 -26.99 -13.04
CA ILE A 40 -2.59 -28.44 -13.14
C ILE A 40 -2.67 -28.85 -14.61
N PHE A 41 -3.27 -28.00 -15.45
CA PHE A 41 -3.51 -28.30 -16.87
C PHE A 41 -2.41 -27.79 -17.80
N ASN A 42 -1.60 -26.82 -17.34
CA ASN A 42 -0.57 -26.18 -18.14
C ASN A 42 0.78 -26.12 -17.38
N ALA A 43 1.63 -27.11 -17.63
CA ALA A 43 2.95 -27.20 -17.00
C ALA A 43 3.87 -26.01 -17.34
N SER A 44 3.68 -25.37 -18.50
CA SER A 44 4.49 -24.21 -18.91
C SER A 44 4.13 -22.93 -18.14
N PHE A 45 2.95 -22.87 -17.52
CA PHE A 45 2.49 -21.75 -16.70
C PHE A 45 3.09 -21.77 -15.28
N VAL A 46 3.48 -22.95 -14.78
CA VAL A 46 3.95 -23.15 -13.39
C VAL A 46 5.16 -22.28 -13.02
N PRO A 47 6.23 -22.18 -13.84
CA PRO A 47 7.38 -21.34 -13.50
C PRO A 47 7.01 -19.86 -13.38
N TRP A 48 6.23 -19.36 -14.36
CA TRP A 48 5.76 -17.97 -14.36
C TRP A 48 4.92 -17.67 -13.13
N PHE A 49 3.95 -18.52 -12.80
CA PHE A 49 3.06 -18.27 -11.67
C PHE A 49 3.82 -18.33 -10.33
N LYS A 50 4.78 -19.24 -10.20
CA LYS A 50 5.65 -19.30 -9.02
C LYS A 50 6.41 -18.00 -8.82
N GLU A 51 7.08 -17.50 -9.85
CA GLU A 51 7.83 -16.23 -9.79
C GLU A 51 6.90 -15.06 -9.48
N ALA A 52 5.74 -15.01 -10.12
CA ALA A 52 4.76 -13.96 -9.92
C ALA A 52 4.29 -13.87 -8.46
N VAL A 53 3.91 -15.01 -7.86
CA VAL A 53 3.43 -15.07 -6.47
C VAL A 53 4.55 -14.75 -5.47
N VAL A 54 5.76 -15.29 -5.67
CA VAL A 54 6.91 -15.03 -4.79
C VAL A 54 7.31 -13.56 -4.85
N GLY A 55 7.47 -13.00 -6.06
CA GLY A 55 7.83 -11.60 -6.23
C GLY A 55 6.72 -10.65 -5.75
N PHE A 56 5.45 -11.08 -5.76
CA PHE A 56 4.39 -10.30 -5.13
C PHE A 56 4.49 -10.35 -3.60
N LEU A 57 4.67 -11.53 -3.01
CA LEU A 57 4.82 -11.70 -1.57
C LEU A 57 5.99 -10.88 -1.00
N GLU A 58 7.15 -10.89 -1.66
CA GLU A 58 8.32 -10.10 -1.24
C GLU A 58 8.02 -8.59 -1.27
N ARG A 59 7.46 -8.10 -2.39
CA ARG A 59 7.07 -6.69 -2.51
C ARG A 59 6.00 -6.30 -1.49
N PHE A 60 5.03 -7.18 -1.25
CA PHE A 60 3.97 -6.93 -0.28
C PHE A 60 4.53 -6.83 1.14
N THR A 61 5.47 -7.71 1.51
CA THR A 61 6.16 -7.70 2.80
C THR A 61 6.89 -6.39 3.07
N VAL A 62 7.58 -5.84 2.07
CA VAL A 62 8.28 -4.56 2.20
C VAL A 62 7.29 -3.43 2.47
N VAL A 63 6.18 -3.39 1.72
CA VAL A 63 5.19 -2.29 1.80
C VAL A 63 4.35 -2.39 3.08
N THR A 64 3.98 -3.59 3.54
CA THR A 64 3.24 -3.77 4.81
C THR A 64 4.09 -3.36 6.00
N ARG A 65 5.39 -3.66 5.99
CA ARG A 65 6.31 -3.30 7.08
C ARG A 65 6.29 -1.81 7.39
N THR A 66 6.29 -0.95 6.37
CA THR A 66 6.22 0.51 6.58
C THR A 66 4.90 0.92 7.25
N ALA A 67 3.78 0.30 6.88
CA ALA A 67 2.49 0.57 7.53
C ALA A 67 2.49 0.13 9.00
N ASP A 68 3.06 -1.04 9.29
CA ASP A 68 3.18 -1.58 10.64
C ASP A 68 4.08 -0.71 11.52
N GLU A 69 5.22 -0.24 10.99
CA GLU A 69 6.13 0.66 11.69
C GLU A 69 5.46 2.01 12.00
N LEU A 70 4.71 2.58 11.05
CA LEU A 70 3.94 3.82 11.26
C LEU A 70 2.84 3.62 12.32
N ALA A 71 2.09 2.51 12.24
CA ALA A 71 1.03 2.18 13.20
C ALA A 71 1.60 1.95 14.61
N ALA A 72 2.75 1.29 14.73
CA ALA A 72 3.43 1.08 16.00
C ALA A 72 3.88 2.42 16.63
N ARG A 73 4.45 3.33 15.83
CA ARG A 73 4.82 4.68 16.28
C ARG A 73 3.60 5.48 16.76
N LEU A 74 2.51 5.44 16.02
CA LEU A 74 1.26 6.12 16.40
C LEU A 74 0.68 5.55 17.71
N THR A 75 0.69 4.22 17.86
CA THR A 75 0.23 3.54 19.07
C THR A 75 1.06 3.97 20.30
N ALA A 76 2.37 4.10 20.14
CA ALA A 76 3.27 4.55 21.20
C ALA A 76 3.01 5.99 21.66
N MET A 77 2.49 6.87 20.78
CA MET A 77 2.19 8.27 21.11
C MET A 77 0.87 8.49 21.88
N ARG A 78 0.11 7.43 22.20
CA ARG A 78 -1.24 7.46 22.84
C ARG A 78 -2.33 8.01 21.88
N PRO A 79 -3.64 7.75 22.14
CA PRO A 79 -4.70 7.89 21.13
C PRO A 79 -5.18 9.33 20.88
N THR A 80 -4.41 10.34 21.26
CA THR A 80 -4.75 11.75 21.03
C THR A 80 -4.49 12.20 19.59
N CYS A 81 -3.77 11.39 18.80
CA CYS A 81 -3.53 11.65 17.40
C CYS A 81 -4.75 11.19 16.59
N THR A 82 -5.39 12.13 15.90
CA THR A 82 -6.53 11.84 15.05
C THR A 82 -6.18 12.18 13.62
N LEU A 83 -6.58 11.30 12.69
CA LEU A 83 -6.51 11.58 11.27
C LEU A 83 -7.22 12.91 10.98
N PRO A 84 -6.64 13.81 10.16
CA PRO A 84 -7.29 15.05 9.79
C PRO A 84 -8.73 14.81 9.31
N ALA A 85 -9.68 15.64 9.75
CA ALA A 85 -11.09 15.52 9.38
C ALA A 85 -11.30 15.53 7.86
N ALA A 86 -10.45 16.24 7.12
CA ALA A 86 -10.44 16.26 5.65
C ALA A 86 -10.18 14.90 5.00
N LEU A 87 -9.61 13.94 5.73
CA LEU A 87 -9.33 12.58 5.26
C LEU A 87 -10.25 11.54 5.91
N ALA A 88 -10.93 11.88 7.00
CA ALA A 88 -11.75 10.96 7.77
C ALA A 88 -12.90 10.39 6.91
N GLY A 89 -13.01 9.06 6.90
CA GLY A 89 -14.04 8.35 6.13
C GLY A 89 -13.81 8.28 4.63
N LEU A 90 -12.81 8.98 4.07
CA LEU A 90 -12.50 8.92 2.65
C LEU A 90 -11.82 7.59 2.28
N ARG A 91 -12.06 7.13 1.05
CA ARG A 91 -11.54 5.88 0.51
C ARG A 91 -11.19 6.02 -0.97
N GLY A 92 -10.28 5.18 -1.46
CA GLY A 92 -9.93 5.08 -2.88
C GLY A 92 -9.55 6.42 -3.49
N ASP A 93 -10.12 6.74 -4.64
CA ASP A 93 -9.87 7.97 -5.41
C ASP A 93 -10.12 9.26 -4.62
N ASN A 94 -11.15 9.27 -3.77
CA ASN A 94 -11.46 10.45 -2.96
C ASN A 94 -10.37 10.69 -1.91
N LEU A 95 -9.88 9.62 -1.28
CA LEU A 95 -8.74 9.71 -0.35
C LEU A 95 -7.47 10.12 -1.10
N PHE A 96 -7.22 9.56 -2.29
CA PHE A 96 -6.06 9.91 -3.11
C PHE A 96 -6.02 11.42 -3.47
N ARG A 97 -7.16 11.97 -3.91
CA ARG A 97 -7.27 13.40 -4.24
C ARG A 97 -7.13 14.27 -2.99
N ALA A 98 -7.77 13.88 -1.89
CA ALA A 98 -7.68 14.61 -0.65
C ALA A 98 -6.25 14.64 -0.09
N LEU A 99 -5.52 13.52 -0.18
CA LEU A 99 -4.10 13.45 0.23
C LEU A 99 -3.21 14.37 -0.61
N GLN A 100 -3.42 14.45 -1.92
CA GLN A 100 -2.65 15.36 -2.79
C GLN A 100 -2.97 16.84 -2.52
N ALA A 101 -4.24 17.15 -2.25
CA ALA A 101 -4.68 18.50 -1.94
C ALA A 101 -4.45 18.87 -0.47
N LEU A 102 -3.98 17.94 0.36
CA LEU A 102 -3.89 18.15 1.80
C LEU A 102 -2.85 19.22 2.11
N TRP A 103 -3.33 20.29 2.73
CA TRP A 103 -2.48 21.30 3.33
C TRP A 103 -2.57 21.19 4.85
N LEU A 104 -1.43 20.99 5.49
CA LEU A 104 -1.30 21.03 6.94
C LEU A 104 -0.51 22.26 7.36
N PRO A 105 -0.89 22.94 8.46
CA PRO A 105 -0.07 24.00 9.04
C PRO A 105 1.33 23.49 9.39
N THR A 106 2.35 24.35 9.30
CA THR A 106 3.72 24.03 9.75
C THR A 106 3.80 23.73 11.25
N THR A 107 2.77 24.10 12.02
CA THR A 107 2.62 23.80 13.45
C THR A 107 1.93 22.47 13.73
N ALA A 108 1.60 21.69 12.70
CA ALA A 108 1.01 20.36 12.88
C ALA A 108 1.95 19.44 13.68
N SER A 109 1.36 18.61 14.54
CA SER A 109 2.15 17.73 15.41
C SER A 109 2.73 16.54 14.64
N GLU A 110 3.74 15.90 15.22
CA GLU A 110 4.31 14.63 14.73
C GLU A 110 3.20 13.62 14.43
N GLY A 111 2.27 13.44 15.37
CA GLY A 111 1.14 12.53 15.24
C GLY A 111 0.27 12.76 14.03
N VAL A 112 -0.06 14.02 13.72
CA VAL A 112 -0.89 14.35 12.55
C VAL A 112 -0.15 13.99 11.25
N HIS A 113 1.15 14.26 11.17
CA HIS A 113 1.93 13.87 10.00
C HIS A 113 2.02 12.35 9.85
N LEU A 114 2.21 11.60 10.94
CA LEU A 114 2.25 10.14 10.90
C LEU A 114 0.90 9.51 10.55
N GLU A 115 -0.23 10.08 10.98
CA GLU A 115 -1.57 9.64 10.56
C GLU A 115 -1.77 9.80 9.05
N VAL A 116 -1.34 10.92 8.48
CA VAL A 116 -1.39 11.13 7.03
C VAL A 116 -0.48 10.14 6.29
N ALA A 117 0.74 9.94 6.78
CA ALA A 117 1.66 8.95 6.22
C ALA A 117 1.04 7.54 6.26
N LEU A 118 0.43 7.15 7.38
CA LEU A 118 -0.22 5.85 7.52
C LEU A 118 -1.41 5.72 6.57
N ALA A 119 -2.25 6.76 6.42
CA ALA A 119 -3.36 6.75 5.48
C ALA A 119 -2.90 6.62 4.01
N ALA A 120 -1.85 7.36 3.63
CA ALA A 120 -1.25 7.26 2.30
C ALA A 120 -0.63 5.86 2.07
N GLN A 121 0.07 5.31 3.06
CA GLN A 121 0.68 3.98 2.98
C GLN A 121 -0.37 2.87 2.84
N ARG A 122 -1.46 2.93 3.60
CA ARG A 122 -2.59 1.98 3.48
C ARG A 122 -3.25 2.06 2.11
N LEU A 123 -3.39 3.26 1.55
CA LEU A 123 -3.89 3.43 0.20
C LEU A 123 -2.90 2.89 -0.86
N ALA A 124 -1.59 3.08 -0.68
CA ALA A 124 -0.57 2.54 -1.56
C ALA A 124 -0.58 1.00 -1.57
N LEU A 125 -0.81 0.41 -0.39
CA LEU A 125 -0.99 -1.02 -0.24
C LEU A 125 -2.23 -1.51 -0.99
N GLN A 126 -3.37 -0.84 -0.82
CA GLN A 126 -4.60 -1.13 -1.56
C GLN A 126 -4.41 -1.05 -3.08
N GLU A 127 -3.76 0.01 -3.58
CA GLU A 127 -3.47 0.19 -5.00
C GLU A 127 -2.54 -0.91 -5.52
N THR A 128 -1.53 -1.30 -4.76
CA THR A 128 -0.61 -2.38 -5.14
C THR A 128 -1.33 -3.71 -5.29
N VAL A 129 -2.17 -4.08 -4.31
CA VAL A 129 -2.92 -5.35 -4.37
C VAL A 129 -3.95 -5.31 -5.49
N GLY A 130 -4.71 -4.21 -5.62
CA GLY A 130 -5.68 -4.06 -6.69
C GLY A 130 -5.05 -4.11 -8.08
N CYS A 131 -3.85 -3.53 -8.23
CA CYS A 131 -3.07 -3.57 -9.46
C CYS A 131 -2.63 -4.99 -9.82
N VAL A 132 -2.11 -5.77 -8.86
CA VAL A 132 -1.70 -7.16 -9.09
C VAL A 132 -2.90 -8.07 -9.38
N ILE A 133 -4.01 -7.91 -8.64
CA ILE A 133 -5.25 -8.64 -8.90
C ILE A 133 -5.69 -8.40 -10.34
N ARG A 134 -5.77 -7.14 -10.79
CA ARG A 134 -6.14 -6.79 -12.18
C ARG A 134 -5.18 -7.40 -13.20
N ALA A 135 -3.88 -7.32 -12.95
CA ALA A 135 -2.87 -7.90 -13.84
C ALA A 135 -3.06 -9.41 -13.99
N TYR A 136 -3.31 -10.12 -12.88
CA TYR A 136 -3.57 -11.55 -12.92
C TYR A 136 -4.92 -11.88 -13.56
N GLU A 137 -5.97 -11.10 -13.30
CA GLU A 137 -7.27 -11.25 -13.97
C GLU A 137 -7.10 -11.16 -15.51
N GLN A 138 -6.32 -10.20 -16.00
CA GLN A 138 -6.02 -10.05 -17.41
C GLN A 138 -5.20 -11.22 -17.99
N ILE A 139 -4.22 -11.74 -17.26
CA ILE A 139 -3.38 -12.84 -17.73
C ILE A 139 -4.15 -14.17 -17.73
N ILE A 140 -4.93 -14.42 -16.69
CA ILE A 140 -5.61 -15.70 -16.46
C ILE A 140 -6.93 -15.76 -17.23
N TYR A 141 -7.79 -14.75 -17.08
CA TYR A 141 -9.13 -14.76 -17.66
C TYR A 141 -9.15 -14.22 -19.09
N GLU A 142 -8.40 -13.14 -19.38
CA GLU A 142 -8.35 -12.55 -20.73
C GLU A 142 -7.23 -13.12 -21.60
N ARG A 143 -6.41 -14.04 -21.06
CA ARG A 143 -5.26 -14.66 -21.75
C ARG A 143 -4.27 -13.66 -22.35
N LYS A 144 -4.16 -12.47 -21.74
CA LYS A 144 -3.17 -11.46 -22.15
C LYS A 144 -1.76 -11.91 -21.79
N SER A 145 -0.80 -11.55 -22.63
CA SER A 145 0.61 -11.71 -22.30
C SER A 145 1.02 -10.74 -21.19
N THR A 146 1.99 -11.13 -20.37
CA THR A 146 2.56 -10.25 -19.34
C THR A 146 3.01 -8.90 -19.91
N ALA A 147 3.62 -8.89 -21.10
CA ALA A 147 4.04 -7.67 -21.78
C ALA A 147 2.85 -6.74 -22.08
N SER A 148 1.76 -7.28 -22.62
CA SER A 148 0.54 -6.50 -22.90
C SER A 148 -0.09 -5.90 -21.65
N VAL A 149 0.00 -6.58 -20.50
CA VAL A 149 -0.49 -6.06 -19.21
C VAL A 149 0.37 -4.91 -18.70
N TYR A 150 1.69 -4.98 -18.86
CA TYR A 150 2.60 -3.89 -18.47
C TYR A 150 2.47 -2.65 -19.36
N GLU A 151 2.07 -2.83 -20.63
CA GLU A 151 1.78 -1.75 -21.57
C GLU A 151 0.37 -1.14 -21.40
N ASP A 152 -0.50 -1.77 -20.59
CA ASP A 152 -1.85 -1.27 -20.34
C ASP A 152 -1.78 0.10 -19.63
N THR A 153 -2.49 1.08 -20.19
CA THR A 153 -2.66 2.42 -19.61
C THR A 153 -3.17 2.40 -18.17
N SER A 154 -3.98 1.41 -17.78
CA SER A 154 -4.44 1.23 -16.41
C SER A 154 -3.29 0.84 -15.48
N MET A 155 -2.35 0.02 -15.94
CA MET A 155 -1.17 -0.39 -15.16
C MET A 155 -0.26 0.81 -14.93
N ALA A 156 0.01 1.58 -15.97
CA ALA A 156 0.80 2.81 -15.89
C ALA A 156 0.18 3.84 -14.93
N ALA A 157 -1.15 4.00 -14.97
CA ALA A 157 -1.87 4.89 -14.05
C ALA A 157 -1.76 4.44 -12.59
N SER A 158 -1.89 3.14 -12.31
CA SER A 158 -1.71 2.58 -10.96
C SER A 158 -0.28 2.77 -10.44
N LEU A 159 0.73 2.55 -11.28
CA LEU A 159 2.14 2.79 -10.91
C LEU A 159 2.39 4.28 -10.61
N ARG A 160 1.87 5.19 -11.45
CA ARG A 160 1.99 6.63 -11.20
C ARG A 160 1.33 7.03 -9.87
N ARG A 161 0.11 6.55 -9.60
CA ARG A 161 -0.57 6.80 -8.32
C ARG A 161 0.25 6.30 -7.13
N ARG A 162 0.83 5.11 -7.24
CA ARG A 162 1.70 4.56 -6.20
C ARG A 162 2.93 5.45 -5.94
N LEU A 163 3.63 5.88 -6.99
CA LEU A 163 4.77 6.79 -6.85
C LEU A 163 4.37 8.11 -6.16
N THR A 164 3.19 8.65 -6.48
CA THR A 164 2.65 9.83 -5.79
C THR A 164 2.40 9.55 -4.31
N LEU A 165 1.83 8.40 -3.96
CA LEU A 165 1.59 8.02 -2.57
C LEU A 165 2.88 7.81 -1.80
N ASP A 166 3.86 7.12 -2.39
CA ASP A 166 5.18 6.91 -1.79
C ASP A 166 5.85 8.26 -1.45
N GLY A 167 5.76 9.24 -2.37
CA GLY A 167 6.26 10.60 -2.12
C GLY A 167 5.50 11.35 -1.01
N ILE A 168 4.19 11.12 -0.86
CA ILE A 168 3.40 11.69 0.25
C ILE A 168 3.84 11.05 1.58
N VAL A 169 4.00 9.74 1.61
CA VAL A 169 4.45 9.00 2.80
C VAL A 169 5.81 9.53 3.26
N GLU A 170 6.79 9.59 2.36
CA GLU A 170 8.14 10.08 2.67
C GLU A 170 8.12 11.53 3.17
N LYS A 171 7.40 12.42 2.48
CA LYS A 171 7.24 13.82 2.88
C LYS A 171 6.72 13.93 4.31
N HIS A 172 5.66 13.18 4.65
CA HIS A 172 5.04 13.28 5.96
C HIS A 172 5.87 12.60 7.06
N ILE A 173 6.64 11.54 6.75
CA ILE A 173 7.64 10.99 7.68
C ILE A 173 8.72 12.03 8.02
N ASN A 174 9.23 12.74 7.02
CA ASN A 174 10.24 13.79 7.22
C ASN A 174 9.70 14.97 8.03
N LEU A 175 8.46 15.40 7.76
CA LEU A 175 7.79 16.45 8.53
C LEU A 175 7.51 16.02 9.98
N ALA A 176 7.13 14.75 10.20
CA ALA A 176 6.98 14.20 11.54
C ALA A 176 8.30 14.26 12.33
N ALA A 177 9.41 13.84 11.70
CA ALA A 177 10.73 13.89 12.33
C ALA A 177 11.14 15.34 12.67
N ALA A 178 10.87 16.30 11.78
CA ALA A 178 11.13 17.72 12.02
C ALA A 178 10.28 18.29 13.17
N ALA A 179 9.00 17.90 13.27
CA ALA A 179 8.10 18.31 14.34
C ALA A 179 8.49 17.73 15.72
N ALA A 180 9.16 16.57 15.75
CA ALA A 180 9.66 15.95 16.98
C ALA A 180 10.98 16.57 17.48
N ALA A 181 11.70 17.32 16.64
CA ALA A 181 12.98 17.92 17.01
C ALA A 181 12.80 19.02 18.08
N PRO A 182 13.68 19.10 19.11
CA PRO A 182 13.65 20.17 20.09
C PRO A 182 13.78 21.54 19.39
N ARG A 183 12.89 22.49 19.70
CA ARG A 183 13.08 23.86 19.22
C ARG A 183 14.33 24.44 19.86
N PRO A 184 15.21 25.11 19.10
CA PRO A 184 16.35 25.81 19.69
C PRO A 184 15.83 26.86 20.69
N PRO A 185 16.54 27.09 21.81
CA PRO A 185 16.15 28.11 22.77
C PRO A 185 16.13 29.46 22.05
N THR A 186 14.97 30.10 22.01
CA THR A 186 14.85 31.51 21.68
C THR A 186 15.57 32.28 22.78
N THR A 187 16.84 32.62 22.54
CA THR A 187 17.53 33.66 23.30
C THR A 187 16.77 34.96 23.10
N PRO A 188 16.17 35.56 24.14
CA PRO A 188 15.58 36.87 24.01
C PRO A 188 16.70 37.88 23.69
N PRO A 189 16.44 38.88 22.85
CA PRO A 189 17.41 39.95 22.61
C PRO A 189 17.68 40.64 23.94
N VAL A 190 18.96 40.68 24.34
CA VAL A 190 19.43 41.49 25.45
C VAL A 190 19.42 42.93 24.97
N ASN A 191 18.54 43.75 25.56
CA ASN A 191 18.63 45.21 25.52
C ASN A 191 19.65 45.68 26.56
#